data_AF-D8IC06-F1
#
_entry.id   AF-D8IC06-F1
#
_cell.length_a   1.000
_cell.length_b   1.000
_cell.length_c   1.000
_cell.angle_alpha   90.00
_cell.angle_beta   90.00
_cell.angle_gamma   90.00
#
_symmetry.space_group_name_H-M   'P 1'
#
loop_
_entity.id
_entity.type
_entity.pdbx_description
1 polymer ?
#
loop_
_entity_poly.entity_id
_entity_poly.type
_entity_poly.pdbx_seq_one_letter_code
_entity_poly.pdbx_strand_id
1 'polypeptide(L)'
;MQSNSDYIDKNISLIDENKDLGKQLNKKIEEYNDLFIKLQEKERELEIKSNNLNAREESLNERANNIRKEEINLNIKKEYIDKEEQRVEKKDRDLDDEREEIKKREKISREVEEKARENIERYEAKYEEAKRDKEYYEEKIEELDARERICREREEDIESRDIDLKGREDTFSSKEEELFESFDKERAEWEEKREEIEKILSEKEKELDRKIAAMEESAIAFEDIKFDDTEDGRKAKIVVKEAIRRSLKLLEESMNEFKELEEKYSSGTFKGFATPIEEISDSFEELKNEFININEHNNESGNIFDLWIQEIEKYIEETDTNIKKHFFSEAYRSCVFGLSYCKSYIKMVEIFNEYTSSGSSDESYSDDEYKDSEGNFMNWYEILWEEKYDKNKYEEYTSYSEKEINKQYKKMMKKYHPDTAENKDEAHEKSTMLNKAKEILLDEYKKQNYDREYMEYFSKKNK
;
A
#
# COMPACT_ATOMS: atom_id res chain seq x y z
N MET A 1 65.64 -181.17 -81.28
CA MET A 1 64.20 -180.79 -81.20
C MET A 1 64.03 -179.80 -80.05
N GLN A 2 64.50 -178.56 -80.23
CA GLN A 2 64.92 -177.67 -79.13
C GLN A 2 64.71 -176.18 -79.46
N SER A 3 63.65 -175.80 -80.20
CA SER A 3 63.48 -174.38 -80.63
C SER A 3 62.02 -173.88 -80.81
N ASN A 4 60.98 -174.71 -80.63
CA ASN A 4 59.58 -174.30 -80.92
C ASN A 4 58.69 -174.06 -79.70
N SER A 5 59.09 -174.48 -78.49
CA SER A 5 58.27 -174.26 -77.27
C SER A 5 58.43 -172.84 -76.72
N ASP A 6 59.66 -172.33 -76.64
CA ASP A 6 59.96 -170.98 -76.09
C ASP A 6 59.31 -169.82 -76.89
N TYR A 7 59.09 -170.00 -78.20
CA TYR A 7 58.47 -168.95 -79.03
C TYR A 7 56.97 -168.80 -78.80
N ILE A 8 56.28 -169.88 -78.41
CA ILE A 8 54.83 -169.86 -78.16
C ILE A 8 54.55 -169.17 -76.83
N ASP A 9 55.32 -169.51 -75.78
CA ASP A 9 55.15 -168.92 -74.45
C ASP A 9 55.44 -167.41 -74.45
N LYS A 10 56.43 -166.97 -75.23
CA LYS A 10 56.75 -165.55 -75.38
C LYS A 10 55.67 -164.76 -76.12
N ASN A 11 55.00 -165.37 -77.11
CA ASN A 11 53.90 -164.72 -77.82
C ASN A 11 52.63 -164.63 -76.98
N ILE A 12 52.34 -165.64 -76.16
CA ILE A 12 51.21 -165.59 -75.21
C ILE A 12 51.43 -164.47 -74.19
N SER A 13 52.65 -164.34 -73.65
CA SER A 13 53.03 -163.24 -72.75
C SER A 13 52.83 -161.86 -73.40
N LEU A 14 53.23 -161.67 -74.66
CA LEU A 14 53.07 -160.40 -75.37
C LEU A 14 51.60 -160.07 -75.70
N ILE A 15 50.77 -161.09 -75.91
CA ILE A 15 49.32 -160.90 -76.12
C ILE A 15 48.67 -160.44 -74.81
N ASP A 16 49.02 -161.06 -73.67
CA ASP A 16 48.50 -160.65 -72.37
C ASP A 16 48.97 -159.24 -71.99
N GLU A 17 50.23 -158.90 -72.27
CA GLU A 17 50.78 -157.57 -72.04
C GLU A 17 50.10 -156.50 -72.92
N ASN A 18 49.82 -156.79 -74.20
CA ASN A 18 49.05 -155.90 -75.07
C ASN A 18 47.59 -155.74 -74.61
N LYS A 19 46.99 -156.80 -74.07
CA LYS A 19 45.63 -156.75 -73.53
C LYS A 19 45.57 -155.88 -72.28
N ASP A 20 46.61 -155.93 -71.44
CA ASP A 20 46.74 -155.09 -70.26
C ASP A 20 46.99 -153.62 -70.63
N LEU A 21 47.90 -153.36 -71.59
CA LEU A 21 48.13 -152.02 -72.15
C LEU A 21 46.85 -151.42 -72.76
N GLY A 22 46.07 -152.22 -73.49
CA GLY A 22 44.78 -151.79 -74.04
C GLY A 22 43.77 -151.41 -72.96
N LYS A 23 43.73 -152.15 -71.85
CA LYS A 23 42.90 -151.78 -70.68
C LYS A 23 43.38 -150.50 -70.02
N GLN A 24 44.69 -150.34 -69.83
CA GLN A 24 45.26 -149.13 -69.24
C GLN A 24 45.00 -147.89 -70.11
N LEU A 25 45.09 -148.02 -71.44
CA LEU A 25 44.81 -146.95 -72.38
C LEU A 25 43.34 -146.54 -72.35
N ASN A 26 42.42 -147.49 -72.38
CA ASN A 26 40.99 -147.22 -72.30
C ASN A 26 40.62 -146.53 -70.97
N LYS A 27 41.23 -146.98 -69.86
CA LYS A 27 41.04 -146.34 -68.55
C LYS A 27 41.51 -144.88 -68.56
N LYS A 28 42.66 -144.59 -69.18
CA LYS A 28 43.14 -143.20 -69.34
C LYS A 28 42.21 -142.38 -70.24
N ILE A 29 41.69 -142.95 -71.31
CA ILE A 29 40.73 -142.26 -72.20
C ILE A 29 39.45 -141.91 -71.44
N GLU A 30 38.93 -142.82 -70.61
CA GLU A 30 37.79 -142.55 -69.72
C GLU A 30 38.12 -141.44 -68.72
N GLU A 31 39.29 -141.48 -68.07
CA GLU A 31 39.73 -140.41 -67.16
C GLU A 31 39.85 -139.04 -67.85
N TYR A 32 40.36 -138.99 -69.08
CA TYR A 32 40.44 -137.76 -69.87
C TYR A 32 39.07 -137.24 -70.30
N ASN A 33 38.15 -138.12 -70.70
CA ASN A 33 36.79 -137.74 -71.06
C ASN A 33 36.03 -137.18 -69.84
N ASP A 34 36.17 -137.81 -68.67
CA ASP A 34 35.60 -137.32 -67.42
C ASP A 34 36.16 -135.94 -67.03
N LEU A 35 37.48 -135.75 -67.18
CA LEU A 35 38.11 -134.45 -66.94
C LEU A 35 37.62 -133.38 -67.94
N PHE A 36 37.47 -133.75 -69.21
CA PHE A 36 36.99 -132.84 -70.25
C PHE A 36 35.55 -132.39 -69.99
N ILE A 37 34.66 -133.32 -69.61
CA ILE A 37 33.28 -132.99 -69.23
C ILE A 37 33.26 -132.04 -68.03
N LYS A 38 34.05 -132.32 -66.98
CA LYS A 38 34.15 -131.44 -65.80
C LYS A 38 34.70 -130.05 -66.15
N LEU A 39 35.62 -129.96 -67.10
CA LEU A 39 36.18 -128.69 -67.54
C LEU A 39 35.14 -127.87 -68.32
N GLN A 40 34.38 -128.50 -69.23
CA GLN A 40 33.28 -127.85 -69.94
C GLN A 40 32.15 -127.40 -69.01
N GLU A 41 31.83 -128.17 -67.98
CA GLU A 41 30.86 -127.76 -66.95
C GLU A 41 31.35 -126.53 -66.19
N LYS A 42 32.64 -126.51 -65.79
CA LYS A 42 33.25 -125.33 -65.17
C LYS A 42 33.28 -124.11 -66.07
N GLU A 43 33.57 -124.28 -67.37
CA GLU A 43 33.51 -123.17 -68.33
C GLU A 43 32.10 -122.58 -68.41
N ARG A 44 31.07 -123.43 -68.51
CA ARG A 44 29.66 -122.98 -68.48
C ARG A 44 29.31 -122.27 -67.17
N GLU A 45 29.74 -122.78 -66.01
CA GLU A 45 29.52 -122.10 -64.73
C GLU A 45 30.19 -120.73 -64.67
N LEU A 46 31.41 -120.61 -65.19
CA LEU A 46 32.15 -119.34 -65.23
C LEU A 46 31.49 -118.35 -66.18
N GLU A 47 30.99 -118.81 -67.33
CA GLU A 47 30.25 -117.97 -68.27
C GLU A 47 28.95 -117.42 -67.65
N ILE A 48 28.18 -118.27 -66.97
CA ILE A 48 26.97 -117.84 -66.23
C ILE A 48 27.33 -116.82 -65.15
N LYS A 49 28.42 -117.04 -64.39
CA LYS A 49 28.88 -116.08 -63.37
C LYS A 49 29.33 -114.76 -64.00
N SER A 50 30.04 -114.81 -65.12
CA SER A 50 30.48 -113.61 -65.84
C SER A 50 29.28 -112.78 -66.33
N ASN A 51 28.28 -113.43 -66.92
CA ASN A 51 27.07 -112.75 -67.38
C ASN A 51 26.27 -112.14 -66.23
N ASN A 52 26.16 -112.84 -65.10
CA ASN A 52 25.51 -112.30 -63.90
C ASN A 52 26.26 -111.12 -63.29
N LEU A 53 27.60 -111.14 -63.31
CA LEU A 53 28.42 -110.01 -62.85
C LEU A 53 28.24 -108.79 -63.75
N ASN A 54 28.25 -108.97 -65.08
CA ASN A 54 28.03 -107.89 -66.03
C ASN A 54 26.64 -107.26 -65.86
N ALA A 55 25.59 -108.07 -65.74
CA ALA A 55 24.24 -107.56 -65.48
C ALA A 55 24.14 -106.78 -64.15
N ARG A 56 24.88 -107.22 -63.12
CA ARG A 56 24.97 -106.51 -61.84
C ARG A 56 25.73 -105.20 -61.97
N GLU A 57 26.81 -105.18 -62.75
CA GLU A 57 27.59 -103.97 -63.04
C GLU A 57 26.76 -102.92 -63.78
N GLU A 58 26.00 -103.34 -64.81
CA GLU A 58 25.06 -102.46 -65.52
C GLU A 58 24.01 -101.86 -64.59
N SER A 59 23.39 -102.70 -63.74
CA SER A 59 22.41 -102.23 -62.75
C SER A 59 23.01 -101.26 -61.72
N LEU A 60 24.25 -101.50 -61.28
CA LEU A 60 24.95 -100.60 -60.37
C LEU A 60 25.30 -99.27 -61.05
N ASN A 61 25.71 -99.29 -62.32
CA ASN A 61 25.98 -98.09 -63.10
C ASN A 61 24.72 -97.26 -63.33
N GLU A 62 23.58 -97.90 -63.62
CA GLU A 62 22.30 -97.22 -63.74
C GLU A 62 21.88 -96.57 -62.41
N ARG A 63 22.04 -97.29 -61.29
CA ARG A 63 21.77 -96.76 -59.95
C ARG A 63 22.68 -95.58 -59.61
N ALA A 64 23.98 -95.67 -59.93
CA ALA A 64 24.92 -94.58 -59.71
C ALA A 64 24.56 -93.33 -60.52
N ASN A 65 24.13 -93.50 -61.77
CA ASN A 65 23.64 -92.40 -62.60
C ASN A 65 22.37 -91.75 -62.04
N ASN A 66 21.44 -92.55 -61.50
CA ASN A 66 20.23 -92.02 -60.87
C ASN A 66 20.54 -91.26 -59.58
N ILE A 67 21.42 -91.80 -58.72
CA ILE A 67 21.90 -91.09 -57.52
C ILE A 67 22.53 -89.75 -57.91
N ARG A 68 23.39 -89.72 -58.93
CA ARG A 68 24.01 -88.47 -59.39
C ARG A 68 22.99 -87.43 -59.86
N LYS A 69 21.92 -87.86 -60.54
CA LYS A 69 20.81 -86.96 -60.94
C LYS A 69 20.06 -86.43 -59.73
N GLU A 70 19.80 -87.28 -58.73
CA GLU A 70 19.17 -86.88 -57.47
C GLU A 70 20.03 -85.89 -56.69
N GLU A 71 21.34 -86.11 -56.60
CA GLU A 71 22.30 -85.20 -55.95
C GLU A 71 22.30 -83.82 -56.61
N ILE A 72 22.32 -83.76 -57.94
CA ILE A 72 22.22 -82.49 -58.67
C ILE A 72 20.91 -81.77 -58.35
N ASN A 73 19.78 -82.49 -58.36
CA ASN A 73 18.48 -81.92 -58.04
C ASN A 73 18.40 -81.42 -56.59
N LEU A 74 18.96 -82.18 -55.64
CA LEU A 74 19.04 -81.77 -54.24
C LEU A 74 19.90 -80.52 -54.08
N ASN A 75 21.01 -80.42 -54.79
CA ASN A 75 21.86 -79.23 -54.74
C ASN A 75 21.16 -77.99 -55.31
N ILE A 76 20.44 -78.13 -56.44
CA ILE A 76 19.63 -77.04 -57.00
C ILE A 76 18.54 -76.60 -56.00
N LYS A 77 17.85 -77.55 -55.36
CA LYS A 77 16.85 -77.23 -54.33
C LYS A 77 17.47 -76.53 -53.12
N LYS A 78 18.64 -76.98 -52.69
CA LYS A 78 19.38 -76.36 -51.59
C LYS A 78 19.75 -74.91 -51.92
N GLU A 79 20.34 -74.66 -53.09
CA GLU A 79 20.64 -73.29 -53.53
C GLU A 79 19.38 -72.40 -53.64
N TYR A 80 18.24 -72.96 -54.04
CA TYR A 80 16.97 -72.23 -54.06
C TYR A 80 16.50 -71.87 -52.66
N ILE A 81 16.58 -72.83 -51.71
CA ILE A 81 16.23 -72.61 -50.30
C ILE A 81 17.15 -71.55 -49.69
N ASP A 82 18.48 -71.67 -49.87
CA ASP A 82 19.46 -70.71 -49.35
C ASP A 82 19.17 -69.28 -49.84
N LYS A 83 18.78 -69.11 -51.12
CA LYS A 83 18.39 -67.81 -51.67
C LYS A 83 17.10 -67.27 -51.08
N GLU A 84 16.13 -68.14 -50.79
CA GLU A 84 14.87 -67.73 -50.20
C GLU A 84 15.03 -67.41 -48.71
N GLU A 85 15.85 -68.16 -47.97
CA GLU A 85 16.26 -67.84 -46.60
C GLU A 85 16.94 -66.47 -46.53
N GLN A 86 17.88 -66.18 -47.44
CA GLN A 86 18.51 -64.85 -47.52
C GLN A 86 17.51 -63.72 -47.80
N ARG A 87 16.47 -63.98 -48.61
CA ARG A 87 15.39 -63.01 -48.87
C ARG A 87 14.52 -62.79 -47.64
N VAL A 88 14.19 -63.86 -46.92
CA VAL A 88 13.40 -63.78 -45.69
C VAL A 88 14.19 -63.02 -44.62
N GLU A 89 15.45 -63.37 -44.39
CA GLU A 89 16.33 -62.65 -43.46
C GLU A 89 16.46 -61.16 -43.80
N LYS A 90 16.53 -60.83 -45.10
CA LYS A 90 16.54 -59.44 -45.51
C LYS A 90 15.22 -58.74 -45.16
N LYS A 91 14.08 -59.35 -45.46
CA LYS A 91 12.76 -58.80 -45.11
C LYS A 91 12.58 -58.65 -43.60
N ASP A 92 13.03 -59.61 -42.81
CA ASP A 92 12.93 -59.54 -41.36
C ASP A 92 13.77 -58.38 -40.80
N ARG A 93 15.00 -58.18 -41.33
CA ARG A 93 15.81 -56.99 -41.00
C ARG A 93 15.12 -55.68 -41.39
N ASP A 94 14.61 -55.60 -42.61
CA ASP A 94 13.91 -54.40 -43.10
C ASP A 94 12.67 -54.09 -42.23
N LEU A 95 11.93 -55.13 -41.79
CA LEU A 95 10.79 -54.99 -40.88
C LEU A 95 11.19 -54.56 -39.48
N ASP A 96 12.31 -55.06 -38.95
CA ASP A 96 12.84 -54.63 -37.65
C ASP A 96 13.28 -53.16 -37.68
N ASP A 97 13.92 -52.73 -38.76
CA ASP A 97 14.27 -51.32 -38.98
C ASP A 97 13.02 -50.43 -39.07
N GLU A 98 11.98 -50.85 -39.80
CA GLU A 98 10.70 -50.15 -39.85
C GLU A 98 10.02 -50.06 -38.47
N ARG A 99 10.06 -51.15 -37.67
CA ARG A 99 9.53 -51.15 -36.31
C ARG A 99 10.27 -50.17 -35.41
N GLU A 100 11.59 -50.09 -35.51
CA GLU A 100 12.39 -49.11 -34.76
C GLU A 100 12.12 -47.67 -35.22
N GLU A 101 11.92 -47.42 -36.51
CA GLU A 101 11.47 -46.11 -37.00
C GLU A 101 10.09 -45.73 -36.46
N ILE A 102 9.13 -46.66 -36.48
CA ILE A 102 7.78 -46.44 -35.94
C ILE A 102 7.86 -46.08 -34.46
N LYS A 103 8.63 -46.83 -33.65
CA LYS A 103 8.83 -46.51 -32.22
C LYS A 103 9.40 -45.11 -32.02
N LYS A 104 10.37 -44.69 -32.84
CA LYS A 104 10.95 -43.33 -32.78
C LYS A 104 9.90 -42.27 -33.12
N ARG A 105 9.10 -42.47 -34.17
CA ARG A 105 8.03 -41.54 -34.56
C ARG A 105 6.94 -41.44 -33.49
N GLU A 106 6.51 -42.57 -32.92
CA GLU A 106 5.54 -42.59 -31.82
C GLU A 106 6.05 -41.89 -30.57
N LYS A 107 7.35 -42.02 -30.25
CA LYS A 107 7.96 -41.31 -29.13
C LYS A 107 7.92 -39.81 -29.36
N ILE A 108 8.34 -39.35 -30.54
CA ILE A 108 8.30 -37.92 -30.91
C ILE A 108 6.85 -37.41 -30.88
N SER A 109 5.89 -38.17 -31.41
CA SER A 109 4.47 -37.79 -31.38
C SER A 109 3.96 -37.63 -29.95
N ARG A 110 4.30 -38.57 -29.05
CA ARG A 110 3.95 -38.47 -27.63
C ARG A 110 4.56 -37.25 -26.95
N GLU A 111 5.83 -36.96 -27.20
CA GLU A 111 6.49 -35.76 -26.65
C GLU A 111 5.85 -34.46 -27.17
N VAL A 112 5.41 -34.43 -28.44
CA VAL A 112 4.70 -33.28 -29.02
C VAL A 112 3.30 -33.13 -28.41
N GLU A 113 2.56 -34.23 -28.24
CA GLU A 113 1.25 -34.22 -27.60
C GLU A 113 1.31 -33.79 -26.13
N GLU A 114 2.33 -34.24 -25.40
CA GLU A 114 2.56 -33.86 -24.00
C GLU A 114 2.83 -32.35 -23.89
N LYS A 115 3.75 -31.82 -24.70
CA LYS A 115 4.02 -30.37 -24.77
C LYS A 115 2.79 -29.57 -25.20
N ALA A 116 1.97 -30.10 -26.10
CA ALA A 116 0.73 -29.45 -26.49
C ALA A 116 -0.25 -29.38 -25.32
N ARG A 117 -0.41 -30.47 -24.55
CA ARG A 117 -1.26 -30.47 -23.34
C ARG A 117 -0.74 -29.50 -22.28
N GLU A 118 0.55 -29.51 -21.98
CA GLU A 118 1.15 -28.56 -21.04
C GLU A 118 0.91 -27.09 -21.45
N ASN A 119 1.02 -26.80 -22.75
CA ASN A 119 0.72 -25.45 -23.25
C ASN A 119 -0.76 -25.10 -23.11
N ILE A 120 -1.69 -26.03 -23.40
CA ILE A 120 -3.12 -25.82 -23.20
C ILE A 120 -3.42 -25.52 -21.74
N GLU A 121 -2.92 -26.33 -20.81
CA GLU A 121 -3.10 -26.12 -19.36
C GLU A 121 -2.55 -24.75 -18.92
N ARG A 122 -1.39 -24.34 -19.44
CA ARG A 122 -0.83 -22.99 -19.18
C ARG A 122 -1.73 -21.87 -19.70
N TYR A 123 -2.31 -22.04 -20.89
CA TYR A 123 -3.22 -21.04 -21.45
C TYR A 123 -4.55 -20.97 -20.67
N GLU A 124 -5.10 -22.11 -20.26
CA GLU A 124 -6.29 -22.19 -19.43
C GLU A 124 -6.05 -21.54 -18.05
N ALA A 125 -4.91 -21.80 -17.42
CA ALA A 125 -4.55 -21.15 -16.16
C ALA A 125 -4.45 -19.62 -16.28
N LYS A 126 -3.80 -19.12 -17.35
CA LYS A 126 -3.73 -17.68 -17.63
C LYS A 126 -5.10 -17.07 -17.95
N TYR A 127 -5.96 -17.82 -18.63
CA TYR A 127 -7.31 -17.37 -18.94
C TYR A 127 -8.15 -17.24 -17.65
N GLU A 128 -8.08 -18.21 -16.74
CA GLU A 128 -8.77 -18.14 -15.45
C GLU A 128 -8.20 -17.05 -14.52
N GLU A 129 -6.89 -16.79 -14.59
CA GLU A 129 -6.28 -15.64 -13.90
C GLU A 129 -6.80 -14.31 -14.45
N ALA A 130 -6.75 -14.11 -15.77
CA ALA A 130 -7.28 -12.91 -16.42
C ALA A 130 -8.78 -12.70 -16.16
N LYS A 131 -9.55 -13.79 -16.06
CA LYS A 131 -10.97 -13.74 -15.70
C LYS A 131 -11.17 -13.27 -14.26
N ARG A 132 -10.40 -13.78 -13.30
CA ARG A 132 -10.42 -13.31 -11.90
C ARG A 132 -10.02 -11.84 -11.79
N ASP A 133 -8.99 -11.42 -12.52
CA ASP A 133 -8.58 -10.02 -12.55
C ASP A 133 -9.68 -9.13 -13.12
N LYS A 134 -10.33 -9.56 -14.21
CA LYS A 134 -11.47 -8.84 -14.78
C LYS A 134 -12.60 -8.68 -13.76
N GLU A 135 -13.00 -9.76 -13.07
CA GLU A 135 -14.04 -9.73 -12.04
C GLU A 135 -13.66 -8.77 -10.88
N TYR A 136 -12.39 -8.80 -10.45
CA TYR A 136 -11.86 -7.89 -9.44
C TYR A 136 -11.94 -6.41 -9.86
N TYR A 137 -11.57 -6.11 -11.11
CA TYR A 137 -11.64 -4.73 -11.61
C TYR A 137 -13.07 -4.26 -11.84
N GLU A 138 -13.99 -5.15 -12.26
CA GLU A 138 -15.42 -4.82 -12.37
C GLU A 138 -16.01 -4.46 -11.00
N GLU A 139 -15.75 -5.27 -9.95
CA GLU A 139 -16.18 -4.95 -8.57
C GLU A 139 -15.60 -3.62 -8.08
N LYS A 140 -14.32 -3.36 -8.37
CA LYS A 140 -13.66 -2.11 -7.98
C LYS A 140 -14.22 -0.88 -8.72
N ILE A 141 -14.63 -1.03 -9.97
CA ILE A 141 -15.31 0.04 -10.72
C ILE A 141 -16.67 0.32 -10.09
N GLU A 142 -17.45 -0.71 -9.75
CA GLU A 142 -18.74 -0.52 -9.08
C GLU A 142 -18.60 0.18 -7.71
N GLU A 143 -17.56 -0.15 -6.94
CA GLU A 143 -17.25 0.53 -5.68
C GLU A 143 -16.91 2.03 -5.90
N LEU A 144 -16.11 2.33 -6.92
CA LEU A 144 -15.76 3.70 -7.28
C LEU A 144 -16.97 4.50 -7.75
N ASP A 145 -17.83 3.91 -8.58
CA ASP A 145 -19.07 4.55 -9.06
C ASP A 145 -20.04 4.83 -7.90
N ALA A 146 -20.13 3.92 -6.92
CA ALA A 146 -20.92 4.13 -5.71
C ALA A 146 -20.36 5.28 -4.86
N ARG A 147 -19.03 5.35 -4.72
CA ARG A 147 -18.36 6.44 -3.99
C ARG A 147 -18.53 7.79 -4.70
N GLU A 148 -18.41 7.83 -6.02
CA GLU A 148 -18.62 9.05 -6.81
C GLU A 148 -20.05 9.58 -6.64
N ARG A 149 -21.04 8.69 -6.61
CA ARG A 149 -22.44 9.07 -6.35
C ARG A 149 -22.62 9.74 -4.99
N ILE A 150 -22.03 9.17 -3.94
CA ILE A 150 -22.08 9.75 -2.59
C ILE A 150 -21.38 11.11 -2.56
N CYS A 151 -20.25 11.26 -3.26
CA CYS A 151 -19.57 12.55 -3.37
C CYS A 151 -20.45 13.60 -4.06
N ARG A 152 -21.09 13.22 -5.17
CA ARG A 152 -21.98 14.12 -5.92
C ARG A 152 -23.19 14.56 -5.10
N GLU A 153 -23.84 13.64 -4.38
CA GLU A 153 -24.94 13.98 -3.46
C GLU A 153 -24.50 14.98 -2.38
N ARG A 154 -23.28 14.83 -1.84
CA ARG A 154 -22.72 15.78 -0.87
C ARG A 154 -22.40 17.14 -1.47
N GLU A 155 -21.90 17.17 -2.71
CA GLU A 155 -21.64 18.42 -3.43
C GLU A 155 -22.95 19.18 -3.68
N GLU A 156 -24.01 18.50 -4.11
CA GLU A 156 -25.35 19.08 -4.29
C GLU A 156 -25.94 19.62 -2.96
N ASP A 157 -25.74 18.90 -1.85
CA ASP A 157 -26.14 19.34 -0.51
C ASP A 157 -25.37 20.59 -0.05
N ILE A 158 -24.06 20.66 -0.32
CA ILE A 158 -23.22 21.82 -0.01
C ILE A 158 -23.66 23.03 -0.85
N GLU A 159 -23.87 22.84 -2.15
CA GLU A 159 -24.30 23.90 -3.05
C GLU A 159 -25.66 24.48 -2.63
N SER A 160 -26.60 23.61 -2.24
CA SER A 160 -27.91 24.03 -1.70
C SER A 160 -27.76 24.87 -0.43
N ARG A 161 -26.87 24.46 0.49
CA ARG A 161 -26.60 25.22 1.73
C ARG A 161 -25.94 26.55 1.47
N ASP A 162 -25.05 26.64 0.49
CA ASP A 162 -24.39 27.89 0.11
C ASP A 162 -25.39 28.90 -0.49
N ILE A 163 -26.37 28.42 -1.27
CA ILE A 163 -27.46 29.27 -1.77
C ILE A 163 -28.29 29.81 -0.60
N ASP A 164 -28.66 28.97 0.36
CA ASP A 164 -29.41 29.38 1.54
C ASP A 164 -28.64 30.39 2.40
N LEU A 165 -27.33 30.19 2.57
CA LEU A 165 -26.47 31.11 3.32
C LEU A 165 -26.38 32.47 2.65
N LYS A 166 -26.16 32.51 1.33
CA LYS A 166 -26.17 33.77 0.56
C LYS A 166 -27.49 34.50 0.67
N GLY A 167 -28.61 33.77 0.55
CA GLY A 167 -29.94 34.36 0.72
C GLY A 167 -30.13 34.97 2.12
N ARG A 168 -29.60 34.33 3.17
CA ARG A 168 -29.63 34.88 4.53
C ARG A 168 -28.72 36.09 4.69
N GLU A 169 -27.53 36.06 4.10
CA GLU A 169 -26.58 37.17 4.10
C GLU A 169 -27.19 38.41 3.44
N ASP A 170 -27.83 38.25 2.27
CA ASP A 170 -28.55 39.33 1.58
C ASP A 170 -29.65 39.94 2.47
N THR A 171 -30.43 39.10 3.17
CA THR A 171 -31.46 39.60 4.10
C THR A 171 -30.87 40.30 5.33
N PHE A 172 -29.70 39.89 5.80
CA PHE A 172 -29.00 40.56 6.90
C PHE A 172 -28.47 41.92 6.44
N SER A 173 -27.80 41.97 5.28
CA SER A 173 -27.29 43.20 4.69
C SER A 173 -28.41 44.22 4.46
N SER A 174 -29.56 43.80 3.92
CA SER A 174 -30.71 44.68 3.72
C SER A 174 -31.28 45.23 5.04
N LYS A 175 -31.38 44.40 6.08
CA LYS A 175 -31.82 44.87 7.42
C LYS A 175 -30.82 45.81 8.06
N GLU A 176 -29.52 45.57 7.86
CA GLU A 176 -28.45 46.42 8.35
C GLU A 176 -28.51 47.79 7.69
N GLU A 177 -28.71 47.86 6.36
CA GLU A 177 -28.94 49.12 5.64
C GLU A 177 -30.18 49.86 6.17
N GLU A 178 -31.31 49.17 6.37
CA GLU A 178 -32.52 49.76 6.95
C GLU A 178 -32.28 50.34 8.36
N LEU A 179 -31.49 49.64 9.18
CA LEU A 179 -31.09 50.09 10.52
C LEU A 179 -30.20 51.34 10.43
N PHE A 180 -29.20 51.35 9.56
CA PHE A 180 -28.33 52.51 9.37
C PHE A 180 -29.11 53.73 8.88
N GLU A 181 -30.01 53.56 7.91
CA GLU A 181 -30.91 54.65 7.48
C GLU A 181 -31.79 55.16 8.63
N SER A 182 -32.26 54.27 9.51
CA SER A 182 -33.06 54.66 10.67
C SER A 182 -32.24 55.47 11.68
N PHE A 183 -30.98 55.07 11.93
CA PHE A 183 -30.06 55.79 12.80
C PHE A 183 -29.65 57.15 12.23
N ASP A 184 -29.45 57.26 10.91
CA ASP A 184 -29.11 58.53 10.28
C ASP A 184 -30.28 59.52 10.33
N LYS A 185 -31.52 59.04 10.15
CA LYS A 185 -32.72 59.86 10.35
C LYS A 185 -32.83 60.31 11.80
N GLU A 186 -32.66 59.40 12.75
CA GLU A 186 -32.71 59.74 14.17
C GLU A 186 -31.63 60.76 14.55
N ARG A 187 -30.39 60.55 14.08
CA ARG A 187 -29.28 61.47 14.25
C ARG A 187 -29.60 62.86 13.70
N ALA A 188 -30.17 62.94 12.50
CA ALA A 188 -30.57 64.21 11.90
C ALA A 188 -31.64 64.94 12.74
N GLU A 189 -32.64 64.22 13.25
CA GLU A 189 -33.64 64.79 14.16
C GLU A 189 -33.04 65.28 15.47
N TRP A 190 -32.06 64.54 16.03
CA TRP A 190 -31.34 64.96 17.23
C TRP A 190 -30.48 66.19 16.98
N GLU A 191 -29.83 66.30 15.83
CA GLU A 191 -29.03 67.46 15.46
C GLU A 191 -29.91 68.71 15.26
N GLU A 192 -31.07 68.58 14.61
CA GLU A 192 -32.02 69.69 14.45
C GLU A 192 -32.53 70.18 15.82
N LYS A 193 -32.91 69.25 16.72
CA LYS A 193 -33.30 69.60 18.09
C LYS A 193 -32.16 70.26 18.86
N ARG A 194 -30.93 69.80 18.67
CA ARG A 194 -29.75 70.39 19.28
C ARG A 194 -29.55 71.83 18.80
N GLU A 195 -29.61 72.07 17.49
CA GLU A 195 -29.50 73.42 16.90
C GLU A 195 -30.61 74.36 17.41
N GLU A 196 -31.85 73.86 17.54
CA GLU A 196 -32.96 74.63 18.10
C GLU A 196 -32.71 75.02 19.56
N ILE A 197 -32.25 74.07 20.38
CA ILE A 197 -31.88 74.32 21.78
C ILE A 197 -30.72 75.31 21.87
N GLU A 198 -29.66 75.14 21.08
CA GLU A 198 -28.52 76.08 21.06
C GLU A 198 -28.96 77.50 20.68
N LYS A 199 -29.87 77.64 19.72
CA LYS A 199 -30.42 78.94 19.35
C LYS A 199 -31.22 79.57 20.49
N ILE A 200 -32.08 78.80 21.15
CA ILE A 200 -32.86 79.25 22.32
C ILE A 200 -31.92 79.66 23.46
N LEU A 201 -30.87 78.89 23.72
CA LEU A 201 -29.88 79.20 24.75
C LEU A 201 -29.12 80.49 24.41
N SER A 202 -28.63 80.66 23.18
CA SER A 202 -27.95 81.90 22.77
C SER A 202 -28.86 83.13 22.84
N GLU A 203 -30.16 82.98 22.54
CA GLU A 203 -31.14 84.06 22.72
C GLU A 203 -31.34 84.41 24.20
N LYS A 204 -31.42 83.40 25.08
CA LYS A 204 -31.50 83.61 26.53
C LYS A 204 -30.24 84.22 27.11
N GLU A 205 -29.05 83.81 26.65
CA GLU A 205 -27.77 84.42 27.03
C GLU A 205 -27.77 85.91 26.69
N LYS A 206 -28.15 86.28 25.47
CA LYS A 206 -28.27 87.70 25.06
C LYS A 206 -29.29 88.47 25.90
N GLU A 207 -30.39 87.83 26.30
CA GLU A 207 -31.37 88.45 27.20
C GLU A 207 -30.80 88.68 28.60
N LEU A 208 -30.07 87.69 29.14
CA LEU A 208 -29.39 87.78 30.42
C LEU A 208 -28.29 88.86 30.39
N ASP A 209 -27.49 88.94 29.33
CA ASP A 209 -26.49 89.99 29.14
C ASP A 209 -27.12 91.38 29.14
N ARG A 210 -28.26 91.56 28.45
CA ARG A 210 -29.02 92.83 28.48
C ARG A 210 -29.53 93.15 29.89
N LYS A 211 -30.02 92.15 30.62
CA LYS A 211 -30.47 92.32 32.00
C LYS A 211 -29.31 92.68 32.93
N ILE A 212 -28.15 92.06 32.76
CA ILE A 212 -26.94 92.37 33.52
C ILE A 212 -26.50 93.81 33.23
N ALA A 213 -26.40 94.22 31.96
CA ALA A 213 -26.05 95.59 31.60
C ALA A 213 -27.05 96.62 32.19
N ALA A 214 -28.35 96.35 32.14
CA ALA A 214 -29.36 97.20 32.76
C ALA A 214 -29.25 97.24 34.29
N MET A 215 -28.90 96.11 34.93
CA MET A 215 -28.62 96.08 36.37
C MET A 215 -27.36 96.87 36.72
N GLU A 216 -26.29 96.77 35.93
CA GLU A 216 -25.06 97.54 36.10
C GLU A 216 -25.31 99.05 35.95
N GLU A 217 -26.07 99.47 34.94
CA GLU A 217 -26.52 100.86 34.79
C GLU A 217 -27.35 101.31 36.00
N SER A 218 -28.26 100.47 36.48
CA SER A 218 -29.05 100.78 37.68
C SER A 218 -28.19 100.84 38.95
N ALA A 219 -27.16 100.00 39.08
CA ALA A 219 -26.23 99.98 40.21
C ALA A 219 -25.41 101.27 40.28
N ILE A 220 -24.94 101.78 39.13
CA ILE A 220 -24.31 103.09 39.02
C ILE A 220 -25.27 104.19 39.48
N ALA A 221 -26.54 104.14 39.05
CA ALA A 221 -27.56 105.08 39.50
C ALA A 221 -27.89 104.97 41.00
N PHE A 222 -27.76 103.77 41.60
CA PHE A 222 -27.94 103.55 43.04
C PHE A 222 -26.76 104.07 43.88
N GLU A 223 -25.52 104.00 43.37
CA GLU A 223 -24.33 104.57 44.04
C GLU A 223 -24.39 106.10 44.14
N ASP A 224 -25.06 106.76 43.20
CA ASP A 224 -25.26 108.23 43.19
C ASP A 224 -26.39 108.73 44.12
N ILE A 225 -27.13 107.83 44.78
CA ILE A 225 -28.20 108.22 45.71
C ILE A 225 -27.60 108.66 47.06
N LYS A 226 -27.42 109.97 47.24
CA LYS A 226 -27.24 110.57 48.57
C LYS A 226 -28.56 110.56 49.33
N PHE A 227 -28.69 109.64 50.30
CA PHE A 227 -29.85 109.61 51.20
C PHE A 227 -29.81 110.81 52.17
N ASP A 228 -30.91 111.57 52.20
CA ASP A 228 -31.15 112.65 53.15
C ASP A 228 -31.67 112.09 54.50
N ASP A 229 -31.30 112.71 55.62
CA ASP A 229 -31.52 112.24 57.01
C ASP A 229 -32.95 112.50 57.54
N THR A 230 -33.85 112.92 56.66
CA THR A 230 -35.26 113.15 56.93
C THR A 230 -36.03 111.84 57.25
N GLU A 231 -37.18 111.95 57.93
CA GLU A 231 -37.95 110.79 58.41
C GLU A 231 -38.42 109.87 57.26
N ASP A 232 -38.71 110.46 56.10
CA ASP A 232 -39.03 109.73 54.87
C ASP A 232 -37.79 109.09 54.21
N GLY A 233 -36.61 109.72 54.30
CA GLY A 233 -35.34 109.13 53.86
C GLY A 233 -34.95 107.88 54.65
N ARG A 234 -35.26 107.83 55.96
CA ARG A 234 -35.07 106.63 56.80
C ARG A 234 -36.03 105.49 56.42
N LYS A 235 -37.29 105.80 56.10
CA LYS A 235 -38.25 104.79 55.60
C LYS A 235 -37.80 104.24 54.24
N ALA A 236 -37.33 105.10 53.33
CA ALA A 236 -36.77 104.68 52.04
C ALA A 236 -35.55 103.76 52.23
N LYS A 237 -34.65 104.08 53.17
CA LYS A 237 -33.49 103.22 53.51
C LYS A 237 -33.88 101.83 54.01
N ILE A 238 -34.98 101.72 54.76
CA ILE A 238 -35.50 100.41 55.21
C ILE A 238 -36.03 99.60 54.02
N VAL A 239 -36.79 100.23 53.12
CA VAL A 239 -37.33 99.57 51.92
C VAL A 239 -36.21 99.10 50.99
N VAL A 240 -35.18 99.92 50.78
CA VAL A 240 -34.01 99.56 49.96
C VAL A 240 -33.20 98.42 50.61
N LYS A 241 -32.99 98.45 51.93
CA LYS A 241 -32.33 97.34 52.63
C LYS A 241 -33.11 96.04 52.54
N GLU A 242 -34.44 96.10 52.61
CA GLU A 242 -35.28 94.92 52.48
C GLU A 242 -35.30 94.39 51.04
N ALA A 243 -35.26 95.27 50.04
CA ALA A 243 -35.09 94.89 48.63
C ALA A 243 -33.75 94.17 48.39
N ILE A 244 -32.64 94.72 48.90
CA ILE A 244 -31.31 94.09 48.81
C ILE A 244 -31.31 92.72 49.50
N ARG A 245 -31.91 92.61 50.70
CA ARG A 245 -32.00 91.32 51.41
C ARG A 245 -32.79 90.29 50.62
N ARG A 246 -33.88 90.69 49.96
CA ARG A 246 -34.67 89.81 49.09
C ARG A 246 -33.90 89.37 47.85
N SER A 247 -33.15 90.27 47.22
CA SER A 247 -32.29 89.94 46.08
C SER A 247 -31.18 88.97 46.45
N LEU A 248 -30.53 89.16 47.61
CA LEU A 248 -29.52 88.21 48.10
C LEU A 248 -30.11 86.82 48.36
N LYS A 249 -31.33 86.73 48.90
CA LYS A 249 -32.01 85.47 49.13
C LYS A 249 -32.36 84.74 47.83
N LEU A 250 -32.81 85.46 46.79
CA LEU A 250 -33.06 84.90 45.46
C LEU A 250 -31.79 84.35 44.80
N LEU A 251 -30.65 85.01 45.03
CA LEU A 251 -29.33 84.59 44.53
C LEU A 251 -28.83 83.33 45.25
N GLU A 252 -29.13 83.20 46.53
CA GLU A 252 -28.82 81.99 47.31
C GLU A 252 -29.71 80.79 46.89
N GLU A 253 -30.98 81.05 46.59
CA GLU A 253 -31.91 80.04 46.05
C GLU A 253 -31.46 79.54 44.67
N SER A 254 -31.06 80.44 43.74
CA SER A 254 -30.55 80.02 42.43
C SER A 254 -29.22 79.27 42.50
N MET A 255 -28.33 79.65 43.43
CA MET A 255 -27.06 78.95 43.65
C MET A 255 -27.26 77.53 44.18
N ASN A 256 -28.31 77.28 44.97
CA ASN A 256 -28.68 75.93 45.40
C ASN A 256 -29.28 75.11 44.25
N GLU A 257 -30.09 75.70 43.36
CA GLU A 257 -30.58 75.02 42.15
C GLU A 257 -29.43 74.59 41.23
N PHE A 258 -28.39 75.42 41.07
CA PHE A 258 -27.19 75.02 40.31
C PHE A 258 -26.44 73.84 40.93
N LYS A 259 -26.35 73.78 42.26
CA LYS A 259 -25.74 72.63 42.95
C LYS A 259 -26.56 71.35 42.79
N GLU A 260 -27.88 71.46 42.86
CA GLU A 260 -28.77 70.32 42.59
C GLU A 260 -28.65 69.83 41.14
N LEU A 261 -28.49 70.74 40.17
CA LEU A 261 -28.23 70.39 38.77
C LEU A 261 -26.87 69.72 38.60
N GLU A 262 -25.81 70.23 39.22
CA GLU A 262 -24.49 69.62 39.22
C GLU A 262 -24.54 68.19 39.79
N GLU A 263 -25.22 67.99 40.93
CA GLU A 263 -25.40 66.67 41.53
C GLU A 263 -26.21 65.74 40.60
N LYS A 264 -27.29 66.24 40.00
CA LYS A 264 -28.19 65.46 39.14
C LYS A 264 -27.56 65.02 37.82
N TYR A 265 -26.75 65.87 37.19
CA TYR A 265 -26.15 65.59 35.87
C TYR A 265 -24.73 65.05 35.95
N SER A 266 -23.98 65.34 37.01
CA SER A 266 -22.58 64.91 37.16
C SER A 266 -22.43 63.66 38.03
N SER A 267 -23.32 63.42 39.00
CA SER A 267 -23.20 62.30 39.94
C SER A 267 -24.21 61.16 39.74
N GLY A 268 -25.34 61.40 39.07
CA GLY A 268 -26.51 60.51 39.11
C GLY A 268 -26.70 59.51 37.97
N THR A 269 -26.26 59.79 36.74
CA THR A 269 -26.72 58.99 35.58
C THR A 269 -25.75 58.87 34.40
N PHE A 270 -24.65 59.63 34.37
CA PHE A 270 -23.68 59.62 33.27
C PHE A 270 -22.35 58.90 33.57
N LYS A 271 -22.21 58.33 34.76
CA LYS A 271 -20.98 57.63 35.19
C LYS A 271 -20.65 56.38 34.37
N GLY A 272 -21.60 55.87 33.59
CA GLY A 272 -21.40 54.70 32.71
C GLY A 272 -21.19 55.02 31.23
N PHE A 273 -21.29 56.29 30.79
CA PHE A 273 -21.18 56.67 29.38
C PHE A 273 -19.97 57.56 29.06
N ALA A 274 -19.36 58.17 30.07
CA ALA A 274 -18.13 58.96 29.90
C ALA A 274 -16.98 58.27 30.63
N THR A 275 -16.00 57.76 29.86
CA THR A 275 -14.74 57.24 30.41
C THR A 275 -13.94 58.40 31.01
N PRO A 276 -13.57 58.35 32.31
CA PRO A 276 -12.68 59.32 32.92
C PRO A 276 -11.35 59.44 32.14
N ILE A 277 -10.80 60.65 32.04
CA ILE A 277 -9.52 60.90 31.34
C ILE A 277 -8.36 60.12 32.01
N GLU A 278 -8.45 59.92 33.33
CA GLU A 278 -7.51 59.08 34.10
C GLU A 278 -7.51 57.64 33.58
N GLU A 279 -8.69 57.04 33.35
CA GLU A 279 -8.82 55.67 32.84
C GLU A 279 -8.27 55.52 31.41
N ILE A 280 -8.40 56.54 30.56
CA ILE A 280 -7.79 56.56 29.22
C ILE A 280 -6.25 56.58 29.32
N SER A 281 -5.72 57.34 30.28
CA SER A 281 -4.28 57.45 30.50
C SER A 281 -3.71 56.13 31.03
N ASP A 282 -4.39 55.52 32.00
CA ASP A 282 -4.02 54.22 32.58
C ASP A 282 -4.06 53.11 31.53
N SER A 283 -5.11 53.06 30.71
CA SER A 283 -5.25 52.09 29.62
C SER A 283 -4.15 52.24 28.56
N PHE A 284 -3.73 53.48 28.30
CA PHE A 284 -2.68 53.75 27.32
C PHE A 284 -1.29 53.37 27.84
N GLU A 285 -1.04 53.53 29.14
CA GLU A 285 0.16 53.00 29.78
C GLU A 285 0.18 51.46 29.76
N GLU A 286 -0.95 50.82 30.04
CA GLU A 286 -1.10 49.36 29.95
C GLU A 286 -0.77 48.85 28.54
N LEU A 287 -1.34 49.48 27.50
CA LEU A 287 -1.07 49.13 26.11
C LEU A 287 0.42 49.22 25.76
N LYS A 288 1.10 50.28 26.18
CA LYS A 288 2.54 50.46 25.94
C LYS A 288 3.37 49.38 26.65
N ASN A 289 3.00 49.04 27.89
CA ASN A 289 3.70 48.01 28.65
C ASN A 289 3.51 46.62 28.05
N GLU A 290 2.28 46.27 27.65
CA GLU A 290 2.01 45.00 26.96
C GLU A 290 2.75 44.90 25.62
N PHE A 291 2.79 46.00 24.86
CA PHE A 291 3.50 46.06 23.59
C PHE A 291 5.00 45.78 23.74
N ILE A 292 5.65 46.34 24.77
CA ILE A 292 7.07 46.08 25.04
C ILE A 292 7.31 44.58 25.25
N ASN A 293 6.51 43.95 26.11
CA ASN A 293 6.65 42.52 26.40
C ASN A 293 6.43 41.65 25.15
N ILE A 294 5.43 41.98 24.34
CA ILE A 294 5.10 41.26 23.11
C ILE A 294 6.19 41.44 22.04
N ASN A 295 6.74 42.65 21.92
CA ASN A 295 7.82 42.94 20.98
C ASN A 295 9.11 42.20 21.36
N GLU A 296 9.46 42.16 22.65
CA GLU A 296 10.59 41.36 23.14
C GLU A 296 10.41 39.88 22.82
N HIS A 297 9.24 39.30 23.12
CA HIS A 297 8.92 37.91 22.80
C HIS A 297 8.99 37.61 21.29
N ASN A 298 8.49 38.50 20.44
CA ASN A 298 8.54 38.32 18.98
C ASN A 298 9.99 38.34 18.46
N ASN A 299 10.83 39.24 18.99
CA ASN A 299 12.25 39.32 18.64
C ASN A 299 13.01 38.05 19.06
N GLU A 300 12.70 37.48 20.24
CA GLU A 300 13.27 36.21 20.68
C GLU A 300 12.78 35.01 19.84
N SER A 301 11.53 35.07 19.39
CA SER A 301 10.89 34.03 18.57
C SER A 301 11.27 34.08 17.08
N GLY A 302 12.17 34.97 16.67
CA GLY A 302 12.61 35.09 15.29
C GLY A 302 11.64 35.80 14.35
N ASN A 303 10.83 36.72 14.88
CA ASN A 303 9.97 37.63 14.11
C ASN A 303 8.84 36.94 13.30
N ILE A 304 8.23 35.91 13.90
CA ILE A 304 7.15 35.12 13.26
C ILE A 304 5.86 35.96 13.10
N PHE A 305 5.63 36.93 13.98
CA PHE A 305 4.35 37.66 14.09
C PHE A 305 4.47 39.17 13.81
N ASP A 306 5.41 39.58 12.96
CA ASP A 306 5.69 41.00 12.67
C ASP A 306 4.45 41.80 12.22
N LEU A 307 3.52 41.16 11.50
CA LEU A 307 2.27 41.80 11.08
C LEU A 307 1.38 42.22 12.26
N TRP A 308 1.35 41.44 13.35
CA TRP A 308 0.60 41.80 14.56
C TRP A 308 1.26 42.96 15.29
N ILE A 309 2.59 42.97 15.36
CA ILE A 309 3.37 44.06 15.97
C ILE A 309 3.07 45.38 15.26
N GLN A 310 3.07 45.39 13.92
CA GLN A 310 2.78 46.59 13.13
C GLN A 310 1.37 47.15 13.37
N GLU A 311 0.35 46.30 13.52
CA GLU A 311 -1.01 46.79 13.83
C GLU A 311 -1.10 47.33 15.26
N ILE A 312 -0.41 46.74 16.24
CA ILE A 312 -0.38 47.29 17.61
C ILE A 312 0.33 48.66 17.62
N GLU A 313 1.46 48.80 16.91
CA GLU A 313 2.18 50.08 16.78
C GLU A 313 1.29 51.19 16.19
N LYS A 314 0.54 50.86 15.15
CA LYS A 314 -0.42 51.78 14.54
C LYS A 314 -1.49 52.25 15.53
N TYR A 315 -2.07 51.36 16.33
CA TYR A 315 -3.04 51.76 17.35
C TYR A 315 -2.42 52.61 18.47
N ILE A 316 -1.15 52.40 18.80
CA ILE A 316 -0.42 53.26 19.74
C ILE A 316 -0.25 54.66 19.16
N GLU A 317 0.14 54.79 17.88
CA GLU A 317 0.28 56.07 17.18
C GLU A 317 -1.05 56.81 17.04
N GLU A 318 -2.13 56.09 16.70
CA GLU A 318 -3.48 56.64 16.60
C GLU A 318 -3.96 57.15 17.98
N THR A 319 -3.75 56.37 19.03
CA THR A 319 -4.10 56.77 20.41
C THR A 319 -3.34 58.04 20.82
N ASP A 320 -2.03 58.08 20.62
CA ASP A 320 -1.20 59.25 20.95
C ASP A 320 -1.63 60.50 20.17
N THR A 321 -1.95 60.33 18.88
CA THR A 321 -2.43 61.40 18.00
C THR A 321 -3.78 61.93 18.46
N ASN A 322 -4.71 61.04 18.83
CA ASN A 322 -6.05 61.42 19.27
C ASN A 322 -6.02 62.10 20.65
N ILE A 323 -5.16 61.66 21.57
CA ILE A 323 -4.92 62.34 22.85
C ILE A 323 -4.40 63.75 22.61
N LYS A 324 -3.40 63.93 21.73
CA LYS A 324 -2.86 65.26 21.36
C LYS A 324 -3.88 66.18 20.70
N LYS A 325 -4.87 65.61 19.99
CA LYS A 325 -5.97 66.33 19.35
C LYS A 325 -7.18 66.55 20.28
N HIS A 326 -7.14 66.07 21.52
CA HIS A 326 -8.25 66.10 22.48
C HIS A 326 -9.51 65.32 22.04
N PHE A 327 -9.33 64.32 21.17
CA PHE A 327 -10.38 63.36 20.78
C PHE A 327 -10.34 62.13 21.70
N PHE A 328 -10.83 62.32 22.92
CA PHE A 328 -10.68 61.32 23.99
C PHE A 328 -11.47 60.03 23.75
N SER A 329 -12.64 60.11 23.11
CA SER A 329 -13.45 58.92 22.79
C SER A 329 -12.75 58.04 21.76
N GLU A 330 -12.20 58.67 20.71
CA GLU A 330 -11.44 58.02 19.65
C GLU A 330 -10.10 57.49 20.18
N ALA A 331 -9.43 58.23 21.07
CA ALA A 331 -8.23 57.76 21.76
C ALA A 331 -8.51 56.51 22.59
N TYR A 332 -9.58 56.51 23.39
CA TYR A 332 -9.96 55.35 24.19
C TYR A 332 -10.31 54.15 23.31
N ARG A 333 -11.03 54.37 22.21
CA ARG A 333 -11.37 53.31 21.25
C ARG A 333 -10.14 52.70 20.60
N SER A 334 -9.20 53.51 20.12
CA SER A 334 -7.93 53.03 19.55
C SER A 334 -7.11 52.26 20.59
N CYS A 335 -7.11 52.73 21.84
CA CYS A 335 -6.43 52.05 22.95
C CYS A 335 -7.01 50.65 23.24
N VAL A 336 -8.34 50.54 23.32
CA VAL A 336 -9.03 49.26 23.54
C VAL A 336 -8.79 48.29 22.39
N PHE A 337 -8.78 48.78 21.14
CA PHE A 337 -8.42 47.94 20.00
C PHE A 337 -6.98 47.45 20.08
N GLY A 338 -6.02 48.33 20.39
CA GLY A 338 -4.62 47.92 20.60
C GLY A 338 -4.49 46.81 21.64
N LEU A 339 -5.15 46.95 22.79
CA LEU A 339 -5.15 45.94 23.85
C LEU A 339 -5.80 44.62 23.39
N SER A 340 -6.83 44.69 22.56
CA SER A 340 -7.44 43.48 21.98
C SER A 340 -6.48 42.73 21.05
N TYR A 341 -5.67 43.47 20.28
CA TYR A 341 -4.63 42.89 19.43
C TYR A 341 -3.51 42.28 20.27
N CYS A 342 -3.08 42.92 21.36
CA CYS A 342 -2.14 42.34 22.32
C CYS A 342 -2.66 41.00 22.88
N LYS A 343 -3.92 40.94 23.30
CA LYS A 343 -4.55 39.69 23.78
C LYS A 343 -4.64 38.63 22.70
N SER A 344 -4.95 39.04 21.46
CA SER A 344 -4.99 38.11 20.32
C SER A 344 -3.62 37.51 20.03
N TYR A 345 -2.55 38.31 20.14
CA TYR A 345 -1.17 37.84 20.00
C TYR A 345 -0.85 36.77 21.03
N ILE A 346 -1.15 37.02 22.30
CA ILE A 346 -0.93 36.04 23.39
C ILE A 346 -1.68 34.74 23.09
N LYS A 347 -2.93 34.83 22.65
CA LYS A 347 -3.72 33.64 22.26
C LYS A 347 -3.14 32.91 21.06
N MET A 348 -2.61 33.62 20.06
CA MET A 348 -1.95 33.02 18.91
C MET A 348 -0.66 32.31 19.31
N VAL A 349 0.12 32.89 20.23
CA VAL A 349 1.30 32.24 20.80
C VAL A 349 0.90 31.00 21.61
N GLU A 350 -0.16 31.07 22.41
CA GLU A 350 -0.70 29.90 23.11
C GLU A 350 -1.13 28.80 22.12
N ILE A 351 -1.88 29.15 21.07
CA ILE A 351 -2.31 28.19 20.03
C ILE A 351 -1.09 27.64 19.28
N PHE A 352 -0.09 28.46 18.97
CA PHE A 352 1.13 28.04 18.30
C PHE A 352 1.95 27.11 19.19
N ASN A 353 2.05 27.41 20.48
CA ASN A 353 2.67 26.54 21.47
C ASN A 353 1.87 25.26 21.68
N GLU A 354 0.54 25.31 21.67
CA GLU A 354 -0.31 24.14 21.68
C GLU A 354 -0.16 23.33 20.40
N TYR A 355 -0.03 23.95 19.23
CA TYR A 355 0.21 23.27 17.95
C TYR A 355 1.61 22.69 17.85
N THR A 356 2.62 23.31 18.45
CA THR A 356 3.98 22.74 18.52
C THR A 356 4.09 21.69 19.62
N SER A 357 3.28 21.78 20.68
CA SER A 357 3.20 20.78 21.77
C SER A 357 2.28 19.60 21.44
N SER A 358 1.21 19.81 20.67
CA SER A 358 0.29 18.77 20.17
C SER A 358 0.68 18.25 18.79
N GLY A 359 1.44 19.05 18.04
CA GLY A 359 2.20 18.71 16.85
C GLY A 359 3.68 18.55 17.16
N SER A 360 4.03 17.98 18.31
CA SER A 360 5.31 17.28 18.52
C SER A 360 5.35 15.98 17.68
N SER A 361 5.01 16.14 16.40
CA SER A 361 5.39 15.31 15.27
C SER A 361 6.10 16.24 14.26
N ASP A 362 6.91 17.19 14.77
CA ASP A 362 7.95 17.77 13.95
C ASP A 362 9.19 16.88 14.09
N GLU A 363 9.60 16.40 12.93
CA GLU A 363 10.62 15.42 12.67
C GLU A 363 12.01 16.00 12.95
N SER A 364 12.32 16.24 14.22
CA SER A 364 13.67 15.91 14.69
C SER A 364 13.57 14.48 15.18
N TYR A 365 14.18 13.54 14.45
CA TYR A 365 14.39 12.18 14.95
C TYR A 365 15.14 12.29 16.28
N SER A 366 14.41 12.26 17.39
CA SER A 366 15.02 11.96 18.67
C SER A 366 15.42 10.50 18.57
N ASP A 367 16.70 10.25 18.74
CA ASP A 367 17.37 8.95 18.72
C ASP A 367 16.84 7.98 19.82
N ASP A 368 15.71 8.30 20.46
CA ASP A 368 15.22 7.72 21.72
C ASP A 368 13.85 7.02 21.61
N GLU A 369 13.11 7.14 20.49
CA GLU A 369 11.77 6.52 20.36
C GLU A 369 11.81 4.99 20.25
N TYR A 370 12.97 4.44 19.90
CA TYR A 370 13.23 3.00 19.77
C TYR A 370 14.16 2.48 20.86
N LYS A 371 14.31 3.21 21.97
CA LYS A 371 15.12 2.79 23.12
C LYS A 371 14.26 2.59 24.36
N ASP A 372 14.61 1.61 25.18
CA ASP A 372 14.00 1.44 26.51
C ASP A 372 14.47 2.53 27.49
N SER A 373 13.96 2.52 28.73
CA SER A 373 14.37 3.46 29.78
C SER A 373 15.86 3.39 30.15
N GLU A 374 16.58 2.38 29.67
CA GLU A 374 18.02 2.16 29.86
C GLU A 374 18.84 2.51 28.61
N GLY A 375 18.20 2.96 27.53
CA GLY A 375 18.85 3.31 26.27
C GLY A 375 19.09 2.12 25.32
N ASN A 376 18.58 0.93 25.61
CA ASN A 376 18.73 -0.24 24.76
C ASN A 376 17.68 -0.24 23.64
N PHE A 377 18.09 -0.63 22.43
CA PHE A 377 17.18 -0.75 21.29
C PHE A 377 16.02 -1.71 21.57
N MET A 378 14.79 -1.22 21.40
CA MET A 378 13.56 -1.94 21.69
C MET A 378 13.10 -2.75 20.48
N ASN A 379 13.14 -4.07 20.60
CA ASN A 379 12.81 -4.97 19.51
C ASN A 379 11.32 -5.33 19.46
N TRP A 380 10.52 -4.54 18.75
CA TRP A 380 9.07 -4.75 18.59
C TRP A 380 8.72 -6.08 17.92
N TYR A 381 9.60 -6.62 17.06
CA TYR A 381 9.41 -7.93 16.45
C TYR A 381 9.62 -9.08 17.45
N GLU A 382 10.60 -8.96 18.34
CA GLU A 382 10.82 -9.92 19.43
C GLU A 382 9.65 -9.93 20.41
N ILE A 383 9.04 -8.77 20.69
CA ILE A 383 7.83 -8.69 21.54
C ILE A 383 6.62 -9.38 20.89
N LEU A 384 6.42 -9.21 19.58
CA LEU A 384 5.28 -9.80 18.87
C LEU A 384 5.44 -11.31 18.60
N TRP A 385 6.66 -11.80 18.42
CA TRP A 385 6.92 -13.21 18.14
C TRP A 385 7.40 -14.02 19.35
N GLU A 386 7.82 -13.39 20.44
CA GLU A 386 8.37 -14.00 21.67
C GLU A 386 9.30 -15.19 21.34
N GLU A 387 8.93 -16.40 21.78
CA GLU A 387 9.69 -17.64 21.58
C GLU A 387 9.86 -18.04 20.11
N LYS A 388 9.04 -17.48 19.21
CA LYS A 388 9.13 -17.72 17.76
C LYS A 388 10.01 -16.70 17.05
N TYR A 389 10.58 -15.75 17.78
CA TYR A 389 11.50 -14.78 17.22
C TYR A 389 12.87 -15.42 16.97
N ASP A 390 13.32 -15.41 15.72
CA ASP A 390 14.63 -15.93 15.32
C ASP A 390 15.55 -14.77 14.93
N LYS A 391 16.55 -14.51 15.78
CA LYS A 391 17.55 -13.44 15.58
C LYS A 391 18.36 -13.60 14.29
N ASN A 392 18.49 -14.83 13.77
CA ASN A 392 19.22 -15.09 12.53
C ASN A 392 18.40 -14.78 11.27
N LYS A 393 17.10 -14.49 11.42
CA LYS A 393 16.16 -14.20 10.33
C LYS A 393 15.57 -12.80 10.44
N TYR A 394 16.33 -11.85 11.00
CA TYR A 394 15.83 -10.51 11.26
C TYR A 394 15.25 -9.84 10.01
N GLU A 395 15.82 -10.08 8.82
CA GLU A 395 15.35 -9.54 7.52
C GLU A 395 13.95 -10.03 7.10
N GLU A 396 13.52 -11.21 7.57
CA GLU A 396 12.19 -11.75 7.23
C GLU A 396 11.09 -10.92 7.90
N TYR A 397 11.37 -10.34 9.07
CA TYR A 397 10.36 -9.65 9.88
C TYR A 397 9.92 -8.29 9.30
N THR A 398 10.83 -7.58 8.63
CA THR A 398 10.51 -6.31 7.93
C THR A 398 9.62 -6.55 6.71
N SER A 399 9.66 -7.76 6.14
CA SER A 399 8.86 -8.15 4.98
C SER A 399 7.41 -8.54 5.29
N TYR A 400 7.03 -8.70 6.57
CA TYR A 400 5.65 -9.04 6.93
C TYR A 400 4.67 -7.94 6.57
N SER A 401 3.56 -8.35 5.96
CA SER A 401 2.44 -7.47 5.64
C SER A 401 1.69 -7.02 6.88
N GLU A 402 0.98 -5.90 6.78
CA GLU A 402 0.12 -5.39 7.86
C GLU A 402 -0.87 -6.45 8.37
N LYS A 403 -1.41 -7.28 7.47
CA LYS A 403 -2.33 -8.37 7.81
C LYS A 403 -1.67 -9.43 8.71
N GLU A 404 -0.41 -9.75 8.48
CA GLU A 404 0.34 -10.74 9.26
C GLU A 404 0.73 -10.20 10.62
N ILE A 405 1.17 -8.94 10.68
CA ILE A 405 1.49 -8.22 11.92
C ILE A 405 0.23 -8.11 12.80
N ASN A 406 -0.91 -7.71 12.23
CA ASN A 406 -2.17 -7.59 12.97
C ASN A 406 -2.70 -8.96 13.45
N LYS A 407 -2.53 -10.02 12.63
CA LYS A 407 -2.89 -11.39 13.02
C LYS A 407 -2.05 -11.87 14.20
N GLN A 408 -0.75 -11.60 14.19
CA GLN A 408 0.15 -11.97 15.27
C GLN A 408 -0.15 -11.15 16.54
N TYR A 409 -0.34 -9.84 16.42
CA TYR A 409 -0.76 -8.97 17.51
C TYR A 409 -2.03 -9.48 18.21
N LYS A 410 -3.09 -9.81 17.45
CA LYS A 410 -4.35 -10.33 18.02
C LYS A 410 -4.14 -11.63 18.80
N LYS A 411 -3.23 -12.49 18.33
CA LYS A 411 -2.88 -13.74 19.00
C LYS A 411 -2.16 -13.49 20.33
N MET A 412 -1.24 -12.54 20.36
CA MET A 412 -0.48 -12.15 21.56
C MET A 412 -1.36 -11.40 22.56
N MET A 413 -2.21 -10.49 22.08
CA MET A 413 -3.15 -9.75 22.92
C MET A 413 -4.20 -10.67 23.55
N LYS A 414 -4.58 -11.77 22.89
CA LYS A 414 -5.44 -12.80 23.50
C LYS A 414 -4.73 -13.57 24.63
N LYS A 415 -3.40 -13.72 24.56
CA LYS A 415 -2.58 -14.39 25.58
C LYS A 415 -2.33 -13.48 26.78
N TYR A 416 -2.10 -12.19 26.54
CA TYR A 416 -1.73 -11.19 27.55
C TYR A 416 -2.82 -10.15 27.82
N HIS A 417 -4.09 -10.44 27.52
CA HIS A 417 -5.17 -9.51 27.84
C HIS A 417 -5.28 -9.38 29.38
N PRO A 418 -5.33 -8.16 29.94
CA PRO A 418 -5.41 -7.95 31.39
C PRO A 418 -6.59 -8.69 32.06
N ASP A 419 -7.68 -8.89 31.31
CA ASP A 419 -8.88 -9.56 31.80
C ASP A 419 -8.82 -11.10 31.77
N THR A 420 -7.92 -11.71 30.98
CA THR A 420 -7.90 -13.17 30.77
C THR A 420 -6.65 -13.87 31.29
N ALA A 421 -5.64 -13.12 31.73
CA ALA A 421 -4.38 -13.68 32.20
C ALA A 421 -4.40 -14.03 33.70
N GLU A 422 -3.74 -15.14 34.07
CA GLU A 422 -3.61 -15.59 35.46
C GLU A 422 -2.70 -14.67 36.30
N ASN A 423 -1.70 -14.03 35.67
CA ASN A 423 -0.81 -13.04 36.28
C ASN A 423 -1.11 -11.64 35.73
N LYS A 424 -1.84 -10.83 36.52
CA LYS A 424 -2.36 -9.53 36.07
C LYS A 424 -1.26 -8.48 35.85
N ASP A 425 -0.20 -8.51 36.64
CA ASP A 425 0.86 -7.51 36.59
C ASP A 425 1.71 -7.68 35.33
N GLU A 426 2.13 -8.92 35.04
CA GLU A 426 2.89 -9.26 33.82
C GLU A 426 2.04 -9.05 32.55
N ALA A 427 0.74 -9.35 32.63
CA ALA A 427 -0.18 -9.14 31.51
C ALA A 427 -0.37 -7.65 31.20
N HIS A 428 -0.41 -6.78 32.21
CA HIS A 428 -0.53 -5.34 32.01
C HIS A 428 0.70 -4.76 31.31
N GLU A 429 1.91 -5.14 31.74
CA GLU A 429 3.16 -4.70 31.11
C GLU A 429 3.27 -5.20 29.66
N LYS A 430 3.03 -6.48 29.43
CA LYS A 430 3.09 -7.07 28.08
C LYS A 430 2.01 -6.54 27.15
N SER A 431 0.80 -6.30 27.66
CA SER A 431 -0.28 -5.68 26.89
C SER A 431 0.09 -4.25 26.46
N THR A 432 0.69 -3.47 27.36
CA THR A 432 1.19 -2.13 27.05
C THR A 432 2.28 -2.16 25.98
N MET A 433 3.24 -3.09 26.08
CA MET A 433 4.28 -3.27 25.06
C MET A 433 3.72 -3.73 23.71
N LEU A 434 2.72 -4.62 23.70
CA LEU A 434 2.05 -5.07 22.48
C LEU A 434 1.27 -3.95 21.80
N ASN A 435 0.60 -3.08 22.57
CA ASN A 435 -0.10 -1.91 22.03
C ASN A 435 0.88 -0.94 21.37
N LYS A 436 2.03 -0.67 22.00
CA LYS A 436 3.11 0.15 21.41
C LYS A 436 3.69 -0.48 20.15
N ALA A 437 3.94 -1.79 20.16
CA ALA A 437 4.41 -2.52 18.98
C ALA A 437 3.41 -2.41 17.82
N LYS A 438 2.11 -2.49 18.11
CA LYS A 438 1.06 -2.32 17.10
C LYS A 438 1.04 -0.90 16.52
N GLU A 439 1.16 0.12 17.37
CA GLU A 439 1.18 1.52 16.94
C GLU A 439 2.32 1.79 15.96
N ILE A 440 3.51 1.27 16.26
CA ILE A 440 4.71 1.46 15.43
C ILE A 440 4.68 0.61 14.16
N LEU A 441 4.26 -0.66 14.25
CA LEU A 441 4.37 -1.61 13.14
C LEU A 441 3.17 -1.65 12.19
N LEU A 442 2.01 -1.09 12.57
CA LEU A 442 0.87 -0.93 11.66
C LEU A 442 0.82 0.45 10.98
N ASP A 443 1.48 1.46 11.55
CA ASP A 443 1.67 2.74 10.89
C ASP A 443 2.77 2.61 9.83
N GLU A 444 2.43 2.85 8.56
CA GLU A 444 3.35 2.64 7.44
C GLU A 444 4.61 3.52 7.54
N TYR A 445 4.48 4.73 8.07
CA TYR A 445 5.60 5.66 8.21
C TYR A 445 6.50 5.28 9.40
N LYS A 446 5.91 5.02 10.57
CA LYS A 446 6.66 4.58 11.77
C LYS A 446 7.35 3.24 11.53
N LYS A 447 6.71 2.33 10.81
CA LYS A 447 7.27 1.02 10.45
C LYS A 447 8.50 1.18 9.55
N GLN A 448 8.45 2.01 8.52
CA GLN A 448 9.59 2.21 7.62
C GLN A 448 10.83 2.76 8.36
N ASN A 449 10.61 3.69 9.29
CA ASN A 449 11.68 4.26 10.10
C ASN A 449 12.26 3.24 11.08
N TYR A 450 11.38 2.51 11.77
CA TYR A 450 11.79 1.44 12.68
C TYR A 450 12.52 0.30 11.95
N ASP A 451 12.04 -0.13 10.77
CA ASP A 451 12.66 -1.19 9.97
C ASP A 451 14.08 -0.80 9.54
N ARG A 452 14.30 0.48 9.20
CA ARG A 452 15.63 1.01 8.87
C ARG A 452 16.59 0.89 10.06
N GLU A 453 16.19 1.35 11.25
CA GLU A 453 17.02 1.28 12.45
C GLU A 453 17.23 -0.14 12.95
N TYR A 454 16.19 -0.97 12.89
CA TYR A 454 16.22 -2.40 13.21
C TYR A 454 17.27 -3.12 12.35
N MET A 455 17.27 -2.88 11.04
CA MET A 455 18.25 -3.46 10.12
C MET A 455 19.68 -2.96 10.41
N GLU A 456 19.84 -1.67 10.72
CA GLU A 456 21.15 -1.09 11.06
C GLU A 456 21.71 -1.67 12.38
N TYR A 457 20.87 -1.80 13.41
CA TYR A 457 21.25 -2.36 14.72
C TYR A 457 21.74 -3.80 14.59
N PHE A 458 20.99 -4.67 13.89
CA PHE A 458 21.36 -6.07 13.72
C PHE A 458 22.51 -6.27 12.71
N SER A 459 22.64 -5.40 11.70
CA SER A 459 23.80 -5.41 10.78
C SER A 459 25.11 -5.04 11.49
N LYS A 460 25.08 -4.05 12.40
CA LYS A 460 26.25 -3.66 13.20
C LYS A 460 26.64 -4.72 14.23
N LYS A 461 25.66 -5.45 14.79
CA LYS A 461 25.88 -6.46 15.84
C LYS A 461 26.36 -7.82 15.30
N ASN A 462 26.11 -8.11 14.02
CA ASN A 462 26.55 -9.33 13.34
C ASN A 462 27.89 -9.18 12.57
N LYS A 463 28.53 -8.01 12.64
CA LYS A 463 29.94 -7.79 12.28
C LYS A 463 30.83 -7.95 13.51
#